data_AF-A0A7T4WKA6-F1
#
_entry.id   AF-A0A7T4WKA6-F1
#
_cell.length_a   1.000
_cell.length_b   1.000
_cell.length_c   1.000
_cell.angle_alpha   90.00
_cell.angle_beta   90.00
_cell.angle_gamma   90.00
#
_symmetry.space_group_name_H-M   'P 1'
#
loop_
_entity.id
_entity.type
_entity.pdbx_description
1 polymer ?
#
loop_
_entity_poly.entity_id
_entity_poly.type
_entity_poly.pdbx_seq_one_letter_code
_entity_poly.pdbx_strand_id
1 'polypeptide(L)'
;MPDQSHERGAQVRAIVDSLGYDLDPSILIGGWATHLRVGGDISHDVDLIIADQGLRPTLRDRLDGYQENHRLSNSTKAAGSIDGVHVDAYFPYEPRLGNRLLLDVAELTKHTEPVRSANWLMLTLDAHIATKFAALLDRPDTEKGYKDARELVRLIDSGGTGDGVAAVMIAATAGEKSDIPDAIRDAFDLIPDRAGLNRNEKKHYRTLGREWVETAKLILAAETRPAGPGPQFR
;
A
#
# COMPACT_ATOMS: atom_id res chain seq x y z
N MET A 1 -32.15 -16.33 -9.13
CA MET A 1 -31.08 -16.47 -8.12
C MET A 1 -30.31 -15.17 -8.17
N PRO A 2 -30.33 -14.34 -7.12
CA PRO A 2 -29.44 -13.20 -7.05
C PRO A 2 -27.98 -13.69 -7.12
N ASP A 3 -27.14 -12.93 -7.80
CA ASP A 3 -25.73 -13.24 -7.99
C ASP A 3 -25.01 -13.14 -6.63
N GLN A 4 -24.57 -14.28 -6.10
CA GLN A 4 -23.90 -14.39 -4.80
C GLN A 4 -22.64 -13.49 -4.71
N SER A 5 -22.03 -13.15 -5.85
CA SER A 5 -20.89 -12.23 -5.89
C SER A 5 -21.29 -10.77 -5.60
N HIS A 6 -22.45 -10.35 -6.11
CA HIS A 6 -23.02 -9.02 -5.86
C HIS A 6 -23.47 -8.85 -4.41
N GLU A 7 -24.13 -9.86 -3.83
CA GLU A 7 -24.56 -9.84 -2.43
C GLU A 7 -23.36 -9.78 -1.47
N ARG A 8 -22.31 -10.57 -1.74
CA ARG A 8 -21.07 -10.54 -0.96
C ARG A 8 -20.35 -9.19 -1.09
N GLY A 9 -20.33 -8.59 -2.27
CA GLY A 9 -19.75 -7.25 -2.48
C GLY A 9 -20.49 -6.17 -1.67
N ALA A 10 -21.83 -6.23 -1.63
CA ALA A 10 -22.64 -5.31 -0.85
C ALA A 10 -22.44 -5.50 0.67
N GLN A 11 -22.33 -6.73 1.13
CA GLN A 11 -22.03 -7.04 2.53
C GLN A 11 -20.69 -6.46 2.98
N VAL A 12 -19.63 -6.72 2.21
CA VAL A 12 -18.29 -6.22 2.56
C VAL A 12 -18.26 -4.69 2.51
N ARG A 13 -18.96 -4.06 1.55
CA ARG A 13 -19.13 -2.59 1.51
C ARG A 13 -19.73 -2.05 2.80
N ALA A 14 -20.82 -2.66 3.29
CA ALA A 14 -21.46 -2.24 4.54
C ALA A 14 -20.53 -2.37 5.76
N ILE A 15 -19.68 -3.41 5.78
CA ILE A 15 -18.67 -3.59 6.82
C ILE A 15 -17.59 -2.51 6.73
N VAL A 16 -17.08 -2.21 5.53
CA VAL A 16 -16.12 -1.12 5.31
C VAL A 16 -16.69 0.22 5.75
N ASP A 17 -17.94 0.51 5.40
CA ASP A 17 -18.59 1.76 5.81
C ASP A 17 -18.76 1.81 7.34
N SER A 18 -19.26 0.75 7.98
CA SER A 18 -19.41 0.67 9.44
C SER A 18 -18.08 0.82 10.18
N LEU A 19 -17.03 0.13 9.73
CA LEU A 19 -15.70 0.22 10.35
C LEU A 19 -15.12 1.63 10.22
N GLY A 20 -15.39 2.34 9.13
CA GLY A 20 -14.94 3.73 8.96
C GLY A 20 -15.56 4.66 10.00
N TYR A 21 -16.81 4.44 10.38
CA TYR A 21 -17.43 5.20 11.47
C TYR A 21 -16.86 4.83 12.84
N ASP A 22 -16.71 3.53 13.11
CA ASP A 22 -16.32 3.04 14.44
C ASP A 22 -14.83 3.27 14.74
N LEU A 23 -13.99 3.38 13.70
CA LEU A 23 -12.53 3.46 13.80
C LEU A 23 -11.98 4.79 13.26
N ASP A 24 -12.74 5.88 13.28
CA ASP A 24 -12.24 7.20 12.88
C ASP A 24 -11.31 7.80 13.96
N PRO A 25 -10.06 8.21 13.63
CA PRO A 25 -9.42 8.15 12.33
C PRO A 25 -8.70 6.81 12.06
N SER A 26 -8.96 6.24 10.89
CA SER A 26 -8.22 5.10 10.36
C SER A 26 -8.01 5.23 8.85
N ILE A 27 -7.01 4.51 8.35
CA ILE A 27 -6.56 4.59 6.97
C ILE A 27 -6.89 3.27 6.27
N LEU A 28 -7.74 3.32 5.27
CA LEU A 28 -8.06 2.17 4.45
C LEU A 28 -6.91 1.89 3.47
N ILE A 29 -6.46 0.63 3.41
CA ILE A 29 -5.40 0.18 2.50
C ILE A 29 -5.84 -1.07 1.71
N GLY A 30 -4.91 -1.72 1.02
CA GLY A 30 -5.15 -2.99 0.35
C GLY A 30 -6.14 -2.91 -0.82
N GLY A 31 -6.85 -4.01 -1.07
CA GLY A 31 -7.71 -4.12 -2.25
C GLY A 31 -8.92 -3.18 -2.24
N TRP A 32 -9.47 -2.87 -1.06
CA TRP A 32 -10.58 -1.92 -0.93
C TRP A 32 -10.17 -0.48 -1.25
N ALA A 33 -9.02 -0.04 -0.74
CA ALA A 33 -8.47 1.26 -1.13
C ALA A 33 -8.23 1.33 -2.65
N THR A 34 -7.78 0.22 -3.27
CA THR A 34 -7.54 0.19 -4.72
C THR A 34 -8.86 0.30 -5.47
N HIS A 35 -9.87 -0.49 -5.09
CA HIS A 35 -11.20 -0.45 -5.70
C HIS A 35 -11.84 0.93 -5.60
N LEU A 36 -11.77 1.59 -4.43
CA LEU A 36 -12.31 2.95 -4.27
C LEU A 36 -11.58 4.00 -5.12
N ARG A 37 -10.29 3.79 -5.40
CA ARG A 37 -9.47 4.76 -6.15
C ARG A 37 -9.57 4.58 -7.67
N VAL A 38 -9.42 3.35 -8.17
CA VAL A 38 -9.30 3.06 -9.62
C VAL A 38 -10.26 1.98 -10.10
N GLY A 39 -11.20 1.54 -9.26
CA GLY A 39 -12.10 0.42 -9.54
C GLY A 39 -11.38 -0.92 -9.57
N GLY A 40 -12.10 -1.97 -9.98
CA GLY A 40 -11.55 -3.32 -10.13
C GLY A 40 -12.14 -4.37 -9.22
N ASP A 41 -11.41 -5.48 -9.10
CA ASP A 41 -11.84 -6.67 -8.37
C ASP A 41 -12.01 -6.34 -6.88
N ILE A 42 -13.25 -6.43 -6.40
CA ILE A 42 -13.58 -6.16 -5.00
C ILE A 42 -12.84 -7.17 -4.12
N SER A 43 -12.14 -6.68 -3.09
CA SER A 43 -11.50 -7.54 -2.10
C SER A 43 -12.53 -8.16 -1.17
N HIS A 44 -12.33 -9.42 -0.82
CA HIS A 44 -13.10 -10.09 0.23
C HIS A 44 -12.53 -9.84 1.63
N ASP A 45 -11.33 -9.27 1.71
CA ASP A 45 -10.64 -8.92 2.96
C ASP A 45 -10.58 -7.40 3.08
N VAL A 46 -10.65 -6.87 4.31
CA VAL A 46 -10.51 -5.45 4.64
C VAL A 46 -9.16 -5.23 5.33
N ASP A 47 -8.29 -4.45 4.71
CA ASP A 47 -6.99 -4.07 5.27
C ASP A 47 -7.02 -2.60 5.71
N LEU A 48 -6.58 -2.31 6.93
CA LEU A 48 -6.55 -0.93 7.45
C LEU A 48 -5.34 -0.65 8.35
N ILE A 49 -4.97 0.62 8.47
CA ILE A 49 -4.06 1.13 9.49
C ILE A 49 -4.88 1.90 10.52
N ILE A 50 -4.72 1.57 11.79
CA ILE A 50 -5.35 2.26 12.92
C ILE A 50 -4.49 3.48 13.27
N ALA A 51 -4.96 4.69 12.96
CA ALA A 51 -4.14 5.90 13.16
C ALA A 51 -4.02 6.30 14.65
N ASP A 52 -5.02 5.94 15.47
CA ASP A 52 -5.03 6.19 16.91
C ASP A 52 -5.00 4.88 17.71
N GLN A 53 -3.99 4.71 18.58
CA GLN A 53 -3.90 3.53 19.47
C GLN A 53 -5.12 3.38 20.40
N GLY A 54 -5.81 4.48 20.72
CA GLY A 54 -7.03 4.49 21.52
C GLY A 54 -8.18 3.69 20.90
N LEU A 55 -8.12 3.37 19.60
CA LEU A 55 -9.12 2.57 18.88
C LEU A 55 -8.89 1.05 19.01
N ARG A 56 -7.79 0.60 19.63
CA ARG A 56 -7.52 -0.84 19.85
C ARG A 56 -8.66 -1.58 20.57
N PRO A 57 -9.26 -1.06 21.66
CA PRO A 57 -10.40 -1.70 22.31
C PRO A 57 -11.61 -1.78 21.38
N THR A 58 -11.92 -0.70 20.66
CA THR A 58 -13.03 -0.68 19.70
C THR A 58 -12.84 -1.74 18.61
N LEU A 59 -11.63 -1.85 18.04
CA LEU A 59 -11.31 -2.89 17.06
C LEU A 59 -11.51 -4.29 17.65
N ARG A 60 -11.07 -4.53 18.89
CA ARG A 60 -11.23 -5.81 19.57
C ARG A 60 -12.70 -6.18 19.78
N ASP A 61 -13.53 -5.23 20.18
CA ASP A 61 -14.96 -5.45 20.43
C ASP A 61 -15.74 -5.67 19.13
N ARG A 62 -15.24 -5.15 18.00
CA ARG A 62 -15.85 -5.28 16.68
C ARG A 62 -15.50 -6.58 15.96
N LEU A 63 -14.36 -7.20 16.27
CA LEU A 63 -13.87 -8.37 15.54
C LEU A 63 -14.15 -9.68 16.27
N ASP A 64 -14.86 -10.58 15.59
CA ASP A 64 -14.94 -11.98 15.98
C ASP A 64 -13.56 -12.63 15.84
N GLY A 65 -13.16 -13.40 16.86
CA GLY A 65 -11.90 -14.13 16.84
C GLY A 65 -10.66 -13.23 16.83
N TYR A 66 -10.74 -12.03 17.42
CA TYR A 66 -9.64 -11.08 17.52
C TYR A 66 -8.34 -11.72 18.02
N GLN A 67 -7.26 -11.53 17.27
CA GLN A 67 -5.92 -11.98 17.62
C GLN A 67 -4.90 -10.88 17.30
N GLU A 68 -3.97 -10.66 18.22
CA GLU A 68 -2.76 -9.87 17.98
C GLU A 68 -1.59 -10.83 17.80
N ASN A 69 -1.01 -10.84 16.59
CA ASN A 69 0.14 -11.67 16.30
C ASN A 69 1.42 -10.87 16.57
N HIS A 70 2.19 -11.32 17.57
CA HIS A 70 3.51 -10.76 17.92
C HIS A 70 4.69 -11.59 17.34
N ARG A 71 4.42 -12.66 16.57
CA ARG A 71 5.42 -13.69 16.20
C ARG A 71 5.91 -13.68 14.76
N LEU A 72 5.36 -12.84 13.88
CA LEU A 72 5.82 -12.71 12.49
C LEU A 72 6.73 -11.48 12.39
N SER A 73 8.04 -11.73 12.38
CA SER A 73 9.14 -10.81 12.04
C SER A 73 8.81 -9.33 12.26
N ASN A 74 9.05 -8.84 13.48
CA ASN A 74 9.04 -7.41 13.82
C ASN A 74 7.70 -6.67 13.59
N SER A 75 6.55 -7.38 13.68
CA SER A 75 5.24 -6.73 13.55
C SER A 75 4.18 -7.17 14.58
N THR A 76 3.39 -6.20 15.09
CA THR A 76 2.10 -6.40 15.77
C THR A 76 0.99 -6.10 14.78
N LYS A 77 0.40 -7.17 14.23
CA LYS A 77 -0.80 -7.10 13.39
C LYS A 77 -1.99 -7.65 14.19
N ALA A 78 -3.09 -6.91 14.22
CA ALA A 78 -4.37 -7.44 14.69
C ALA A 78 -5.14 -8.04 13.51
N ALA A 79 -5.79 -9.17 13.75
CA ALA A 79 -6.64 -9.83 12.76
C ALA A 79 -7.90 -10.40 13.42
N GLY A 80 -8.95 -10.52 12.63
CA GLY A 80 -10.21 -11.13 13.03
C GLY A 80 -11.18 -11.18 11.87
N SER A 81 -12.48 -11.30 12.16
CA SER A 81 -13.52 -11.25 11.14
C SER A 81 -14.78 -10.53 11.61
N ILE A 82 -15.58 -10.05 10.66
CA ILE A 82 -16.94 -9.55 10.87
C ILE A 82 -17.84 -10.24 9.85
N ASP A 83 -18.84 -11.00 10.29
CA ASP A 83 -19.75 -11.73 9.42
C ASP A 83 -19.05 -12.59 8.34
N GLY A 84 -17.91 -13.19 8.70
CA GLY A 84 -17.08 -14.02 7.80
C GLY A 84 -16.17 -13.25 6.83
N VAL A 85 -16.10 -11.92 6.94
CA VAL A 85 -15.15 -11.05 6.22
C VAL A 85 -13.90 -10.87 7.06
N HIS A 86 -12.73 -11.21 6.51
CA HIS A 86 -11.46 -11.04 7.22
C HIS A 86 -11.09 -9.57 7.31
N VAL A 87 -10.63 -9.16 8.50
CA VAL A 87 -10.16 -7.81 8.78
C VAL A 87 -8.74 -7.89 9.31
N ASP A 88 -7.85 -7.17 8.64
CA ASP A 88 -6.42 -7.08 8.96
C ASP A 88 -6.07 -5.64 9.32
N ALA A 89 -5.61 -5.42 10.55
CA ALA A 89 -5.32 -4.11 11.09
C ALA A 89 -3.84 -3.95 11.50
N TYR A 90 -3.26 -2.85 11.03
CA TYR A 90 -1.87 -2.46 11.25
C TYR A 90 -1.82 -1.24 12.20
N PHE A 91 -0.82 -1.17 13.10
CA PHE A 91 -0.70 -0.09 14.08
C PHE A 91 0.59 0.70 13.88
N PRO A 92 0.61 2.01 13.61
CA PRO A 92 1.79 2.78 13.18
C PRO A 92 3.12 2.49 13.87
N TYR A 93 3.09 2.18 15.16
CA TYR A 93 4.27 2.00 16.00
C TYR A 93 4.95 0.63 15.87
N GLU A 94 4.32 -0.36 15.22
CA GLU A 94 4.78 -1.75 15.29
C GLU A 94 4.51 -2.65 14.05
N PRO A 95 4.23 -2.21 12.82
CA PRO A 95 4.42 -3.10 11.67
C PRO A 95 5.19 -2.46 10.52
N ARG A 96 5.87 -3.33 9.78
CA ARG A 96 6.48 -3.04 8.49
C ARG A 96 5.66 -3.74 7.41
N LEU A 97 5.33 -3.04 6.33
CA LEU A 97 4.65 -3.64 5.18
C LEU A 97 5.68 -4.20 4.19
N GLY A 98 5.51 -5.48 3.89
CA GLY A 98 6.42 -6.25 3.04
C GLY A 98 7.68 -6.71 3.77
N ASN A 99 8.21 -7.86 3.36
CA ASN A 99 9.42 -8.46 3.89
C ASN A 99 10.67 -7.94 3.18
N ARG A 100 10.53 -7.54 1.92
CA ARG A 100 11.64 -6.99 1.13
C ARG A 100 11.82 -5.49 1.33
N LEU A 101 10.75 -4.71 1.19
CA LEU A 101 10.80 -3.25 1.30
C LEU A 101 10.70 -2.73 2.73
N LEU A 102 10.16 -3.54 3.66
CA LEU A 102 10.09 -3.20 5.08
C LEU A 102 9.52 -1.80 5.34
N LEU A 103 8.43 -1.43 4.65
CA LEU A 103 7.87 -0.08 4.70
C LEU A 103 7.30 0.23 6.09
N ASP A 104 7.82 1.26 6.75
CA ASP A 104 7.39 1.75 8.05
C ASP A 104 5.98 2.36 7.94
N VAL A 105 5.03 1.77 8.66
CA VAL A 105 3.64 2.24 8.69
C VAL A 105 3.53 3.62 9.32
N ALA A 106 4.37 3.98 10.30
CA ALA A 106 4.38 5.33 10.85
C ALA A 106 4.74 6.36 9.78
N GLU A 107 5.71 6.08 8.91
CA GLU A 107 6.03 6.98 7.80
C GLU A 107 4.88 7.05 6.80
N LEU A 108 4.28 5.91 6.44
CA LEU A 108 3.14 5.87 5.51
C LEU A 108 1.94 6.69 6.01
N THR A 109 1.70 6.76 7.33
CA THR A 109 0.60 7.60 7.88
C THR A 109 0.77 9.10 7.65
N LYS A 110 1.97 9.57 7.28
CA LYS A 110 2.20 10.96 6.88
C LYS A 110 1.73 11.24 5.46
N HIS A 111 1.50 10.18 4.67
CA HIS A 111 1.09 10.24 3.28
C HIS A 111 -0.37 9.83 3.13
N THR A 112 -1.29 10.57 3.75
CA THR A 112 -2.73 10.27 3.71
C THR A 112 -3.57 11.41 3.17
N GLU A 113 -4.70 11.07 2.57
CA GLU A 113 -5.74 11.99 2.10
C GLU A 113 -7.14 11.49 2.47
N PRO A 114 -8.11 12.39 2.70
CA PRO A 114 -9.47 11.99 3.08
C PRO A 114 -10.24 11.35 1.91
N VAL A 115 -11.03 10.32 2.22
CA VAL A 115 -11.99 9.73 1.28
C VAL A 115 -13.28 10.55 1.31
N ARG A 116 -13.70 11.10 0.16
CA ARG A 116 -14.90 11.95 0.09
C ARG A 116 -16.23 11.28 0.51
N SER A 117 -16.27 9.96 0.63
CA SER A 117 -17.52 9.19 0.78
C SER A 117 -17.57 8.30 2.02
N ALA A 118 -16.58 8.39 2.92
CA ALA A 118 -16.57 7.63 4.17
C ALA A 118 -15.63 8.29 5.19
N ASN A 119 -15.79 7.99 6.48
CA ASN A 119 -14.90 8.42 7.57
C ASN A 119 -13.55 7.67 7.52
N TRP A 120 -12.95 7.60 6.33
CA TRP A 120 -11.68 6.96 6.07
C TRP A 120 -10.68 7.98 5.57
N LEU A 121 -9.45 7.82 6.03
CA LEU A 121 -8.28 8.26 5.28
C LEU A 121 -7.89 7.15 4.28
N MET A 122 -7.18 7.53 3.22
CA MET A 122 -6.45 6.59 2.36
C MET A 122 -5.01 7.08 2.22
N LEU A 123 -4.10 6.16 1.94
CA LEU A 123 -2.78 6.54 1.46
C LEU A 123 -2.90 7.37 0.19
N THR A 124 -2.06 8.41 0.02
CA THR A 124 -1.91 9.12 -1.25
C THR A 124 -1.58 8.13 -2.37
N LEU A 125 -1.82 8.51 -3.63
CA LEU A 125 -1.60 7.61 -4.76
C LEU A 125 -0.19 7.00 -4.77
N ASP A 126 0.84 7.82 -4.53
CA ASP A 126 2.23 7.37 -4.53
C ASP A 126 2.53 6.38 -3.39
N ALA A 127 2.04 6.67 -2.17
CA ALA A 127 2.22 5.78 -1.04
C ALA A 127 1.45 4.46 -1.22
N HIS A 128 0.29 4.50 -1.84
CA HIS A 128 -0.46 3.31 -2.19
C HIS A 128 0.29 2.44 -3.20
N ILE A 129 0.83 3.03 -4.26
CA ILE A 129 1.68 2.31 -5.22
C ILE A 129 2.89 1.67 -4.51
N ALA A 130 3.54 2.38 -3.59
CA ALA A 130 4.65 1.81 -2.81
C ALA A 130 4.24 0.56 -2.02
N THR A 131 3.06 0.58 -1.36
CA THR A 131 2.56 -0.63 -0.66
C THR A 131 2.25 -1.79 -1.61
N LYS A 132 1.82 -1.50 -2.84
CA LYS A 132 1.57 -2.52 -3.85
C LYS A 132 2.85 -3.08 -4.46
N PHE A 133 3.90 -2.27 -4.60
CA PHE A 133 5.24 -2.79 -4.91
C PHE A 133 5.73 -3.75 -3.83
N ALA A 134 5.58 -3.39 -2.55
CA ALA A 134 5.95 -4.28 -1.44
C ALA A 134 5.21 -5.62 -1.50
N ALA A 135 3.89 -5.58 -1.73
CA ALA A 135 3.08 -6.79 -1.86
C ALA A 135 3.47 -7.64 -3.08
N LEU A 136 3.68 -7.03 -4.25
CA LEU A 136 4.06 -7.76 -5.47
C LEU A 136 5.42 -8.45 -5.30
N LEU A 137 6.42 -7.75 -4.76
CA LEU A 137 7.78 -8.27 -4.59
C LEU A 137 7.86 -9.44 -3.60
N ASP A 138 6.98 -9.46 -2.60
CA ASP A 138 6.93 -10.52 -1.60
C ASP A 138 6.28 -11.82 -2.10
N ARG A 139 5.34 -11.73 -3.04
CA ARG A 139 4.52 -12.87 -3.49
C ARG A 139 4.23 -12.88 -5.00
N PRO A 140 5.25 -12.71 -5.86
CA PRO A 140 5.06 -12.49 -7.30
C PRO A 140 4.40 -13.66 -8.03
N ASP A 141 4.58 -14.88 -7.52
CA ASP A 141 4.11 -16.15 -8.09
C ASP A 141 2.77 -16.65 -7.53
N THR A 142 1.99 -15.77 -6.91
CA THR A 142 0.70 -16.12 -6.31
C THR A 142 -0.45 -15.41 -7.01
N GLU A 143 -1.68 -15.93 -6.89
CA GLU A 143 -2.90 -15.26 -7.37
C GLU A 143 -3.00 -13.80 -6.87
N LYS A 144 -2.65 -13.58 -5.60
CA LYS A 144 -2.57 -12.24 -5.01
C LYS A 144 -1.50 -11.38 -5.69
N GLY A 145 -0.33 -11.92 -6.03
CA GLY A 145 0.70 -11.23 -6.82
C GLY A 145 0.25 -10.86 -8.23
N TYR A 146 -0.45 -11.75 -8.94
CA TYR A 146 -1.06 -11.42 -10.24
C TYR A 146 -2.11 -10.31 -10.12
N LYS A 147 -2.91 -10.32 -9.05
CA LYS A 147 -3.86 -9.24 -8.74
C LYS A 147 -3.13 -7.92 -8.47
N ASP A 148 -2.13 -7.91 -7.59
CA ASP A 148 -1.33 -6.73 -7.25
C ASP A 148 -0.67 -6.13 -8.51
N ALA A 149 -0.19 -6.93 -9.46
CA ALA A 149 0.36 -6.44 -10.73
C ALA A 149 -0.69 -5.73 -11.61
N ARG A 150 -1.92 -6.25 -11.71
CA ARG A 150 -3.00 -5.60 -12.46
C ARG A 150 -3.45 -4.30 -11.80
N GLU A 151 -3.48 -4.27 -10.48
CA GLU A 151 -3.80 -3.08 -9.69
C GLU A 151 -2.73 -2.00 -9.83
N LEU A 152 -1.45 -2.39 -9.83
CA LEU A 152 -0.33 -1.47 -10.09
C LEU A 152 -0.45 -0.79 -11.43
N VAL A 153 -0.82 -1.52 -12.49
CA VAL A 153 -1.04 -0.92 -13.82
C VAL A 153 -2.09 0.19 -13.74
N ARG A 154 -3.24 -0.10 -13.11
CA ARG A 154 -4.33 0.89 -12.99
C ARG A 154 -3.94 2.10 -12.13
N LEU A 155 -3.22 1.87 -11.03
CA LEU A 155 -2.76 2.94 -10.15
C LEU A 155 -1.74 3.84 -10.85
N ILE A 156 -0.75 3.25 -11.52
CA ILE A 156 0.26 3.97 -12.30
C ILE A 156 -0.41 4.79 -13.40
N ASP A 157 -1.27 4.17 -14.20
CA ASP A 157 -1.97 4.83 -15.31
C ASP A 157 -2.95 5.92 -14.84
N SER A 158 -3.39 5.88 -13.57
CA SER A 158 -4.22 6.93 -12.97
C SER A 158 -3.47 8.20 -12.56
N GLY A 159 -2.14 8.21 -12.69
CA GLY A 159 -1.29 9.39 -12.45
C GLY A 159 -0.18 9.20 -11.43
N GLY A 160 0.20 7.97 -11.09
CA GLY A 160 1.33 7.70 -10.20
C GLY A 160 2.64 8.19 -10.82
N THR A 161 3.51 8.81 -10.02
CA THR A 161 4.76 9.38 -10.53
C THR A 161 5.99 8.67 -9.99
N GLY A 162 7.04 8.58 -10.79
CA GLY A 162 8.32 8.01 -10.34
C GLY A 162 8.90 8.80 -9.18
N ASP A 163 8.81 10.14 -9.22
CA ASP A 163 9.35 11.03 -8.19
C ASP A 163 8.64 10.81 -6.85
N GLY A 164 7.31 10.83 -6.86
CA GLY A 164 6.51 10.64 -5.66
C GLY A 164 6.67 9.24 -5.06
N VAL A 165 6.55 8.19 -5.89
CA VAL A 165 6.66 6.80 -5.41
C VAL A 165 8.06 6.51 -4.87
N ALA A 166 9.12 6.93 -5.58
CA ALA A 166 10.49 6.73 -5.11
C ALA A 166 10.75 7.50 -3.80
N ALA A 167 10.28 8.75 -3.69
CA ALA A 167 10.42 9.54 -2.47
C ALA A 167 9.74 8.85 -1.27
N VAL A 168 8.51 8.33 -1.44
CA VAL A 168 7.81 7.58 -0.38
C VAL A 168 8.57 6.31 -0.02
N MET A 169 9.02 5.52 -1.01
CA MET A 169 9.76 4.29 -0.75
C MET A 169 11.08 4.54 -0.01
N ILE A 170 11.81 5.60 -0.37
CA ILE A 170 13.06 5.99 0.29
C ILE A 170 12.81 6.50 1.71
N ALA A 171 11.75 7.27 1.93
CA ALA A 171 11.40 7.78 3.25
C ALA A 171 10.92 6.66 4.19
N ALA A 172 10.10 5.74 3.68
CA ALA A 172 9.42 4.72 4.49
C ALA A 172 10.21 3.41 4.64
N THR A 173 11.23 3.13 3.82
CA THR A 173 11.98 1.87 3.96
C THR A 173 12.76 1.82 5.28
N ALA A 174 12.56 0.75 6.05
CA ALA A 174 13.42 0.40 7.17
C ALA A 174 14.62 -0.48 6.76
N GLY A 175 14.74 -0.79 5.46
CA GLY A 175 15.91 -1.47 4.87
C GLY A 175 16.95 -0.49 4.32
N GLU A 176 17.86 -0.99 3.49
CA GLU A 176 18.88 -0.15 2.84
C GLU A 176 18.23 0.72 1.75
N LYS A 177 18.34 2.05 1.91
CA LYS A 177 17.82 3.02 0.94
C LYS A 177 18.43 2.87 -0.45
N SER A 178 19.68 2.41 -0.53
CA SER A 178 20.38 2.15 -1.80
C SER A 178 19.73 1.05 -2.64
N ASP A 179 18.90 0.20 -2.04
CA ASP A 179 18.27 -0.94 -2.71
C ASP A 179 16.95 -0.54 -3.41
N ILE A 180 16.42 0.65 -3.13
CA ILE A 180 15.15 1.12 -3.69
C ILE A 180 15.14 1.14 -5.24
N PRO A 181 16.18 1.64 -5.94
CA PRO A 181 16.22 1.56 -7.40
C PRO A 181 16.14 0.12 -7.94
N ASP A 182 16.72 -0.85 -7.24
CA ASP A 182 16.66 -2.25 -7.66
C ASP A 182 15.29 -2.86 -7.36
N ALA A 183 14.67 -2.53 -6.23
CA ALA A 183 13.29 -2.95 -5.94
C ALA A 183 12.27 -2.41 -6.95
N ILE A 184 12.43 -1.15 -7.39
CA ILE A 184 11.62 -0.57 -8.46
C ILE A 184 11.83 -1.34 -9.76
N ARG A 185 13.09 -1.60 -10.15
CA ARG A 185 13.42 -2.36 -11.36
C ARG A 185 12.74 -3.73 -11.35
N ASP A 186 12.88 -4.47 -10.26
CA ASP A 186 12.33 -5.81 -10.12
C ASP A 186 10.80 -5.80 -10.20
N ALA A 187 10.13 -4.82 -9.60
CA ALA A 187 8.68 -4.67 -9.74
C ALA A 187 8.28 -4.44 -11.20
N PHE A 188 8.98 -3.55 -11.91
CA PHE A 188 8.72 -3.28 -13.34
C PHE A 188 9.09 -4.44 -14.28
N ASP A 189 10.00 -5.33 -13.89
CA ASP A 189 10.29 -6.55 -14.63
C ASP A 189 9.16 -7.59 -14.43
N LEU A 190 8.50 -7.60 -13.26
CA LEU A 190 7.40 -8.51 -12.96
C LEU A 190 6.05 -8.06 -13.55
N ILE A 191 5.71 -6.78 -13.44
CA ILE A 191 4.39 -6.24 -13.81
C ILE A 191 3.93 -6.69 -15.22
N PRO A 192 4.74 -6.59 -16.29
CA PRO A 192 4.23 -6.81 -17.64
C PRO A 192 3.75 -8.23 -17.90
N ASP A 193 4.41 -9.23 -17.32
CA ASP A 193 4.02 -10.63 -17.47
C ASP A 193 2.87 -11.00 -16.51
N ARG A 194 2.90 -10.48 -15.27
CA ARG A 194 1.88 -10.78 -14.25
C ARG A 194 0.55 -10.10 -14.49
N ALA A 195 0.56 -8.89 -15.06
CA ALA A 195 -0.66 -8.19 -15.43
C ALA A 195 -1.23 -8.66 -16.79
N GLY A 196 -0.50 -9.52 -17.53
CA GLY A 196 -0.94 -10.00 -18.85
C GLY A 196 -0.88 -8.92 -19.93
N LEU A 197 0.10 -8.02 -19.85
CA LEU A 197 0.22 -6.89 -20.77
C LEU A 197 0.54 -7.33 -22.20
N ASN A 198 0.00 -6.62 -23.18
CA ASN A 198 0.32 -6.82 -24.59
C ASN A 198 1.70 -6.23 -24.95
N ARG A 199 2.21 -6.55 -26.14
CA ARG A 199 3.57 -6.15 -26.58
C ARG A 199 3.84 -4.64 -26.47
N ASN A 200 2.86 -3.79 -26.75
CA ASN A 200 3.03 -2.34 -26.72
C ASN A 200 3.09 -1.85 -25.27
N GLU A 201 2.19 -2.34 -24.42
CA GLU A 201 2.17 -2.07 -22.98
C GLU A 201 3.46 -2.55 -22.31
N LYS A 202 3.96 -3.76 -22.64
CA LYS A 202 5.26 -4.25 -22.14
C LYS A 202 6.41 -3.33 -22.53
N LYS A 203 6.37 -2.69 -23.72
CA LYS A 203 7.40 -1.72 -24.12
C LYS A 203 7.27 -0.42 -23.32
N HIS A 204 6.04 0.05 -23.12
CA HIS A 204 5.76 1.24 -22.33
C HIS A 204 6.26 1.08 -20.88
N TYR A 205 5.85 0.02 -20.19
CA TYR A 205 6.24 -0.24 -18.79
C TYR A 205 7.74 -0.46 -18.61
N ARG A 206 8.44 -1.04 -19.59
CA ARG A 206 9.91 -1.13 -19.55
C ARG A 206 10.61 0.23 -19.69
N THR A 207 10.03 1.17 -20.44
CA THR A 207 10.56 2.54 -20.50
C THR A 207 10.28 3.27 -19.19
N LEU A 208 9.04 3.19 -18.72
CA LEU A 208 8.62 3.81 -17.46
C LEU A 208 9.45 3.32 -16.27
N GLY A 209 9.71 2.01 -16.18
CA GLY A 209 10.56 1.44 -15.15
C GLY A 209 11.98 1.98 -15.17
N ARG A 210 12.58 2.18 -16.35
CA ARG A 210 13.91 2.81 -16.47
C ARG A 210 13.89 4.26 -15.97
N GLU A 211 12.86 5.02 -16.31
CA GLU A 211 12.70 6.41 -15.86
C GLU A 211 12.58 6.48 -14.34
N TRP A 212 11.75 5.63 -13.73
CA TRP A 212 11.54 5.61 -12.28
C TRP A 212 12.80 5.18 -11.52
N VAL A 213 13.57 4.23 -12.06
CA VAL A 213 14.87 3.82 -11.51
C VAL A 213 15.86 4.99 -11.51
N GLU A 214 15.94 5.74 -12.60
CA GLU A 214 16.84 6.91 -12.68
C GLU A 214 16.40 8.02 -11.73
N THR A 215 15.10 8.30 -11.64
CA THR A 215 14.53 9.20 -10.63
C THR A 215 14.95 8.80 -9.21
N ALA A 216 14.79 7.53 -8.83
CA ALA A 216 15.14 7.07 -7.49
C ALA A 216 16.63 7.28 -7.18
N LYS A 217 17.51 7.02 -8.17
CA LYS A 217 18.95 7.30 -8.05
C LYS A 217 19.24 8.79 -7.87
N LEU A 218 18.52 9.67 -8.58
CA LEU A 218 18.68 11.11 -8.46
C LEU A 218 18.26 11.62 -7.07
N ILE A 219 17.17 11.11 -6.51
CA ILE A 219 16.71 11.44 -5.15
C ILE A 219 17.77 11.03 -4.11
N LEU A 220 18.28 9.80 -4.19
CA LEU A 220 19.34 9.32 -3.29
C LEU A 220 20.64 10.14 -3.41
N ALA A 221 21.03 10.50 -4.65
CA ALA A 221 22.18 11.36 -4.88
C ALA A 221 22.00 12.78 -4.33
N ALA A 222 20.76 13.27 -4.25
CA ALA A 222 20.45 14.56 -3.63
C ALA A 222 20.50 14.51 -2.10
N GLU A 223 20.01 13.42 -1.47
CA GLU A 223 20.08 13.22 -0.01
C GLU A 223 21.53 13.09 0.50
N THR A 224 22.44 12.56 -0.32
CA THR A 224 23.83 12.32 0.05
C THR A 224 24.75 13.52 -0.19
N ARG A 225 24.29 14.58 -0.89
CA ARG A 225 25.08 15.81 -1.03
C ARG A 225 25.09 16.56 0.31
N PRO A 226 26.27 16.85 0.88
CA PRO A 226 26.33 17.70 2.06
C PRO A 226 25.72 19.07 1.72
N ALA A 227 24.91 19.63 2.64
CA ALA A 227 24.48 21.01 2.53
C ALA A 227 25.74 21.86 2.32
N GLY A 228 25.87 22.47 1.13
CA GLY A 228 27.03 23.29 0.79
C GLY A 228 27.25 24.35 1.87
N PRO A 229 28.49 24.80 2.10
CA PRO A 229 28.75 25.84 3.08
C PRO A 229 27.86 27.04 2.73
N GLY A 230 26.98 27.40 3.66
CA GLY A 230 26.08 28.55 3.51
C GLY A 230 26.87 29.80 3.14
N PRO A 231 26.24 30.77 2.46
CA PRO A 231 26.92 31.95 1.96
C PRO A 231 27.70 32.62 3.10
N GLN A 232 29.04 32.62 2.97
CA GLN A 232 29.89 33.42 3.82
C GLN A 232 29.68 34.88 3.40
N PHE A 233 28.82 35.58 4.12
CA PHE A 233 28.76 37.03 4.04
C PHE A 233 30.12 37.58 4.50
N ARG A 234 30.83 38.23 3.57
CA ARG A 234 31.99 39.09 3.86
C ARG A 234 31.51 40.51 4.09
#